data_AF-A0A2V7PMJ4-F1
#
_entry.id   AF-A0A2V7PMJ4-F1
#
_cell.length_a   1.000
_cell.length_b   1.000
_cell.length_c   1.000
_cell.angle_alpha   90.00
_cell.angle_beta   90.00
_cell.angle_gamma   90.00
#
_symmetry.space_group_name_H-M   'P 1'
#
loop_
_entity.id
_entity.type
_entity.pdbx_description
1 polymer ?
#
loop_
_entity_poly.entity_id
_entity_poly.type
_entity_poly.pdbx_seq_one_letter_code
_entity_poly.pdbx_strand_id
1 'polypeptide(L)'
;SILFVTAFVDMVGFAMILPLLPYYAVHLGASGLVVGFLISAFSLAQLAVAPLWGRFSDRYGRRPAILAGLLVTAAAYALFAFAGSLAALLFSRVIQGVGGGTIGVVQAYVADASPPEQRVKSLGWLSAVTSLGAVAGPAIGSLMVGLGGQRPPGLMAAALSLLIAGFAWRFLRETRELDVERGPRAPAHTGSRSALGLVLTRWDRPASRLIWIYAIAIAPSTAPPRRCRSCSPRGWGSPSTPSGISSCTSGEWAS
;
A
#
# COMPACT_ATOMS: atom_id res chain seq x y z
N SER A 1 -16.08 8.69 2.84
CA SER A 1 -16.83 7.75 1.96
C SER A 1 -16.31 7.72 0.53
N ILE A 2 -16.24 8.86 -0.17
CA ILE A 2 -15.82 8.92 -1.58
C ILE A 2 -14.44 8.26 -1.84
N LEU A 3 -13.45 8.53 -0.97
CA LEU A 3 -12.08 8.00 -1.09
C LEU A 3 -12.01 6.47 -0.94
N PHE A 4 -12.92 5.89 -0.15
CA PHE A 4 -12.99 4.44 0.00
C PHE A 4 -13.51 3.81 -1.28
N VAL A 5 -14.54 4.41 -1.90
CA VAL A 5 -15.04 3.97 -3.21
C VAL A 5 -13.95 4.11 -4.27
N THR A 6 -13.21 5.22 -4.29
CA THR A 6 -12.12 5.39 -5.25
C THR A 6 -11.02 4.34 -5.09
N ALA A 7 -10.60 4.08 -3.85
CA ALA A 7 -9.59 3.07 -3.57
C ALA A 7 -10.07 1.63 -3.85
N PHE A 8 -11.34 1.33 -3.57
CA PHE A 8 -11.97 0.05 -3.91
C PHE A 8 -11.86 -0.21 -5.41
N VAL A 9 -12.37 0.74 -6.19
CA VAL A 9 -12.50 0.62 -7.64
C VAL A 9 -11.14 0.56 -8.32
N ASP A 10 -10.19 1.38 -7.86
CA ASP A 10 -8.80 1.34 -8.34
C ASP A 10 -8.16 -0.03 -8.06
N MET A 11 -8.36 -0.58 -6.87
CA MET A 11 -7.82 -1.90 -6.52
C MET A 11 -8.49 -3.04 -7.30
N VAL A 12 -9.79 -2.94 -7.60
CA VAL A 12 -10.48 -3.88 -8.50
C VAL A 12 -9.82 -3.88 -9.88
N GLY A 13 -9.58 -2.71 -10.47
CA GLY A 13 -8.92 -2.59 -11.79
C GLY A 13 -7.50 -3.16 -11.80
N PHE A 14 -6.73 -2.90 -10.73
CA PHE A 14 -5.39 -3.44 -10.58
C PHE A 14 -5.39 -4.98 -10.45
N ALA A 15 -6.20 -5.50 -9.53
CA ALA A 15 -6.26 -6.93 -9.25
C ALA A 15 -6.93 -7.73 -10.37
N MET A 16 -7.76 -7.10 -11.20
CA MET A 16 -8.28 -7.67 -12.44
C MET A 16 -7.16 -8.00 -13.44
N ILE A 17 -6.16 -7.11 -13.55
CA ILE A 17 -5.13 -7.17 -14.59
C ILE A 17 -3.90 -7.98 -14.16
N LEU A 18 -3.60 -7.99 -12.86
CA LEU A 18 -2.45 -8.70 -12.31
C LEU A 18 -2.38 -10.20 -12.69
N PRO A 19 -3.46 -11.01 -12.58
CA PRO A 19 -3.43 -12.42 -12.98
C PRO A 19 -3.39 -12.63 -14.49
N LEU A 20 -3.85 -11.65 -15.28
CA LEU A 20 -3.90 -11.72 -16.74
C LEU A 20 -2.55 -11.41 -17.40
N LEU A 21 -1.69 -10.64 -16.71
CA LEU A 21 -0.39 -10.25 -17.24
C LEU A 21 0.51 -11.45 -17.58
N PRO A 22 0.75 -12.43 -16.67
CA PRO A 22 1.55 -13.61 -17.01
C PRO A 22 0.97 -14.38 -18.19
N TYR A 23 -0.36 -14.51 -18.24
CA TYR A 23 -1.06 -15.20 -19.32
C TYR A 23 -0.82 -14.52 -20.68
N TYR A 24 -0.95 -13.19 -20.79
CA TYR A 24 -0.69 -12.46 -22.03
C TYR A 24 0.79 -12.44 -22.41
N ALA A 25 1.68 -12.29 -21.43
CA ALA A 25 3.12 -12.30 -21.68
C ALA A 25 3.57 -13.65 -22.29
N VAL A 26 3.11 -14.78 -21.75
CA VAL A 26 3.42 -16.11 -22.29
C VAL A 26 2.85 -16.31 -23.69
N HIS A 27 1.63 -15.83 -23.98
CA HIS A 27 1.06 -15.87 -25.34
C HIS A 27 1.88 -15.07 -26.37
N LEU A 28 2.61 -14.05 -25.93
CA LEU A 28 3.53 -13.27 -26.76
C LEU A 28 4.96 -13.83 -26.77
N GLY A 29 5.19 -15.04 -26.25
CA GLY A 29 6.49 -15.71 -26.25
C GLY A 29 7.44 -15.29 -25.13
N ALA A 30 6.96 -14.67 -24.05
CA ALA A 30 7.80 -14.31 -22.91
C ALA A 30 8.34 -15.56 -22.19
N SER A 31 9.62 -15.54 -21.84
CA SER A 31 10.19 -16.47 -20.86
C SER A 31 9.79 -16.08 -19.44
N GLY A 32 9.91 -17.01 -18.48
CA GLY A 32 9.60 -16.74 -17.08
C GLY A 32 10.37 -15.54 -16.49
N LEU A 33 11.60 -15.31 -16.96
CA LEU A 33 12.42 -14.17 -16.55
C LEU A 33 11.84 -12.83 -17.04
N VAL A 34 11.31 -12.79 -18.27
CA VAL A 34 10.63 -11.61 -18.82
C VAL A 34 9.32 -11.32 -18.08
N VAL A 35 8.56 -12.37 -17.71
CA VAL A 35 7.34 -12.20 -16.89
C VAL A 35 7.68 -11.61 -15.53
N GLY A 36 8.73 -12.11 -14.87
CA GLY A 36 9.22 -11.54 -13.61
C GLY A 36 9.59 -10.06 -13.76
N PHE A 37 10.32 -9.71 -14.83
CA PHE A 37 10.67 -8.32 -15.14
C PHE A 37 9.45 -7.42 -15.35
N LEU A 38 8.43 -7.88 -16.08
CA LEU A 38 7.18 -7.14 -16.29
C LEU A 38 6.44 -6.84 -14.98
N ILE A 39 6.38 -7.82 -14.07
CA ILE A 39 5.75 -7.63 -12.76
C ILE A 39 6.56 -6.65 -11.92
N SER A 40 7.89 -6.79 -11.87
CA SER A 40 8.77 -5.90 -11.10
C SER A 40 8.82 -4.48 -11.66
N ALA A 41 8.68 -4.29 -12.97
CA ALA A 41 8.71 -2.96 -13.61
C ALA A 41 7.64 -2.02 -13.06
N PHE A 42 6.43 -2.55 -12.77
CA PHE A 42 5.37 -1.79 -12.11
C PHE A 42 5.83 -1.26 -10.74
N SER A 43 6.33 -2.15 -9.87
CA SER A 43 6.78 -1.78 -8.52
C SER A 43 7.96 -0.83 -8.54
N LEU A 44 8.89 -1.00 -9.48
CA LEU A 44 10.06 -0.12 -9.64
C LEU A 44 9.65 1.28 -10.06
N ALA A 45 8.74 1.40 -11.05
CA ALA A 45 8.19 2.68 -11.48
C ALA A 45 7.40 3.34 -10.35
N GLN A 46 6.56 2.58 -9.64
CA GLN A 46 5.80 3.07 -8.49
C GLN A 46 6.71 3.62 -7.40
N LEU A 47 7.77 2.89 -7.04
CA LEU A 47 8.73 3.30 -6.02
C LEU A 47 9.50 4.56 -6.44
N ALA A 48 9.92 4.64 -7.71
CA ALA A 48 10.66 5.77 -8.24
C ALA A 48 9.82 7.06 -8.25
N VAL A 49 8.52 6.97 -8.56
CA VAL A 49 7.63 8.12 -8.71
C VAL A 49 6.88 8.47 -7.41
N ALA A 50 6.76 7.56 -6.45
CA ALA A 50 6.14 7.82 -5.14
C ALA A 50 6.59 9.13 -4.45
N PRO A 51 7.90 9.44 -4.31
CA PRO A 51 8.32 10.71 -3.70
C PRO A 51 7.98 11.94 -4.56
N LEU A 52 7.95 11.79 -5.89
CA LEU A 52 7.51 12.85 -6.81
C LEU A 52 6.04 13.18 -6.58
N TRP A 53 5.18 12.17 -6.45
CA TRP A 53 3.76 12.37 -6.16
C TRP A 53 3.51 12.98 -4.80
N GLY A 54 4.27 12.61 -3.77
CA GLY A 54 4.18 13.24 -2.45
C GLY A 54 4.46 14.74 -2.53
N ARG A 55 5.59 15.13 -3.14
CA ARG A 55 5.94 16.56 -3.32
C ARG A 55 4.94 17.31 -4.19
N PHE A 56 4.42 16.65 -5.23
CA PHE A 56 3.39 17.22 -6.10
C PHE A 56 2.08 17.45 -5.34
N SER A 57 1.65 16.49 -4.51
CA SER A 57 0.44 16.63 -3.70
C SER A 57 0.55 17.69 -2.62
N ASP A 58 1.74 17.86 -2.04
CA ASP A 58 1.97 18.87 -1.01
C ASP A 58 1.97 20.29 -1.60
N ARG A 59 2.46 20.45 -2.83
CA ARG A 59 2.53 21.76 -3.51
C ARG A 59 1.22 22.19 -4.17
N TYR A 60 0.58 21.28 -4.90
CA TYR A 60 -0.59 21.57 -5.72
C TYR A 60 -1.91 21.12 -5.08
N GLY A 61 -1.84 20.44 -3.94
CA GLY A 61 -2.99 19.87 -3.26
C GLY A 61 -3.18 18.38 -3.57
N ARG A 62 -3.84 17.68 -2.64
CA ARG A 62 -4.00 16.23 -2.69
C ARG A 62 -4.96 15.78 -3.81
N ARG A 63 -6.01 16.56 -4.08
CA ARG A 63 -7.03 16.26 -5.11
C ARG A 63 -6.44 16.20 -6.53
N PRO A 64 -5.74 17.22 -7.06
CA PRO A 64 -5.19 17.14 -8.42
C PRO A 64 -4.17 16.02 -8.56
N ALA A 65 -3.41 15.70 -7.50
CA ALA A 65 -2.49 14.57 -7.51
C ALA A 65 -3.22 13.22 -7.70
N ILE A 66 -4.28 12.96 -6.94
CA ILE A 66 -5.08 11.73 -7.06
C ILE A 66 -5.74 11.63 -8.44
N LEU A 67 -6.30 12.73 -8.95
CA LEU A 67 -6.94 12.76 -10.26
C LEU A 67 -5.96 12.49 -11.40
N ALA A 68 -4.78 13.13 -11.37
CA ALA A 68 -3.75 12.90 -12.36
C ALA A 68 -3.25 11.46 -12.31
N GLY A 69 -3.06 10.87 -11.12
CA GLY A 69 -2.72 9.46 -10.97
C GLY A 69 -3.76 8.52 -11.58
N LEU A 70 -5.05 8.74 -11.29
CA LEU A 70 -6.15 7.96 -11.86
C LEU A 70 -6.20 8.05 -13.39
N LEU A 71 -6.01 9.24 -13.97
CA LEU A 71 -5.97 9.40 -15.42
C LEU A 71 -4.78 8.69 -16.07
N VAL A 72 -3.61 8.74 -15.42
CA VAL A 72 -2.41 8.00 -15.88
C VAL A 72 -2.65 6.50 -15.81
N THR A 73 -3.25 6.00 -14.73
CA THR A 73 -3.62 4.58 -14.58
C THR A 73 -4.64 4.15 -15.63
N ALA A 74 -5.66 4.98 -15.91
CA ALA A 74 -6.62 4.72 -16.97
C ALA A 74 -5.97 4.60 -18.36
N ALA A 75 -5.05 5.51 -18.68
CA ALA A 75 -4.28 5.46 -19.92
C ALA A 75 -3.41 4.19 -20.00
N ALA A 76 -2.83 3.77 -18.88
CA ALA A 76 -2.06 2.53 -18.81
C ALA A 76 -2.93 1.28 -19.08
N TYR A 77 -4.16 1.24 -18.55
CA TYR A 77 -5.10 0.15 -18.81
C TYR A 77 -5.58 0.13 -20.27
N ALA A 78 -5.84 1.30 -20.85
CA ALA A 78 -6.17 1.40 -22.27
C ALA A 78 -5.01 0.88 -23.13
N LEU A 79 -3.78 1.30 -22.83
CA LEU A 79 -2.59 0.82 -23.53
C LEU A 79 -2.41 -0.71 -23.38
N PHE A 80 -2.65 -1.25 -22.18
CA PHE A 80 -2.60 -2.69 -21.93
C PHE A 80 -3.63 -3.46 -22.79
N ALA A 81 -4.82 -2.90 -23.01
CA ALA A 81 -5.85 -3.52 -23.84
C ALA A 81 -5.43 -3.66 -25.32
N PHE A 82 -4.56 -2.78 -25.81
CA PHE A 82 -4.06 -2.78 -27.19
C PHE A 82 -2.61 -3.29 -27.30
N ALA A 83 -2.05 -3.84 -26.22
CA ALA A 83 -0.66 -4.29 -26.21
C ALA A 83 -0.49 -5.57 -27.05
N GLY A 84 0.03 -5.42 -28.27
CA GLY A 84 0.36 -6.53 -29.18
C GLY A 84 1.80 -7.02 -29.08
N SER A 85 2.62 -6.48 -28.17
CA SER A 85 4.03 -6.84 -28.02
C SER A 85 4.48 -6.75 -26.55
N LEU A 86 5.55 -7.46 -26.22
CA LEU A 86 6.15 -7.43 -24.88
C LEU A 86 6.61 -6.02 -24.48
N ALA A 87 7.11 -5.23 -25.45
CA ALA A 87 7.49 -3.85 -25.21
C ALA A 87 6.29 -2.96 -24.88
N ALA A 88 5.16 -3.14 -25.58
CA ALA A 88 3.92 -2.42 -25.27
C ALA A 88 3.37 -2.80 -23.89
N LEU A 89 3.44 -4.08 -23.50
CA LEU A 89 3.10 -4.53 -22.15
C LEU A 89 4.01 -3.91 -21.08
N LEU A 90 5.33 -3.87 -21.31
CA LEU A 90 6.27 -3.25 -20.39
C LEU A 90 5.97 -1.76 -20.24
N PHE A 91 5.73 -1.05 -21.35
CA PHE A 91 5.41 0.37 -21.32
C PHE A 91 4.10 0.62 -20.55
N SER A 92 3.09 -0.22 -20.75
CA SER A 92 1.84 -0.14 -19.98
C SER A 92 2.08 -0.36 -18.48
N ARG A 93 2.99 -1.26 -18.09
CA ARG A 93 3.35 -1.48 -16.68
C ARG A 93 4.04 -0.28 -16.05
N VAL A 94 4.96 0.34 -16.77
CA VAL A 94 5.67 1.52 -16.29
C VAL A 94 4.68 2.67 -16.08
N ILE A 95 3.81 2.96 -17.06
CA ILE A 95 2.79 4.01 -16.92
C ILE A 95 1.83 3.69 -15.77
N GLN A 96 1.43 2.43 -15.62
CA GLN A 96 0.59 2.00 -14.50
C GLN A 96 1.28 2.23 -13.15
N GLY A 97 2.59 1.95 -13.05
CA GLY A 97 3.38 2.21 -11.85
C GLY A 97 3.49 3.71 -11.55
N VAL A 98 3.66 4.55 -12.59
CA VAL A 98 3.62 6.01 -12.46
C VAL A 98 2.30 6.45 -11.86
N GLY A 99 1.15 5.99 -12.38
CA GLY A 99 -0.17 6.31 -11.83
C GLY A 99 -0.40 5.77 -10.42
N GLY A 100 0.06 4.55 -10.15
CA GLY A 100 -0.02 3.89 -8.84
C GLY A 100 0.88 4.51 -7.75
N GLY A 101 1.77 5.43 -8.10
CA GLY A 101 2.59 6.17 -7.13
C GLY A 101 1.78 7.09 -6.19
N THR A 102 0.49 7.31 -6.47
CA THR A 102 -0.39 8.15 -5.65
C THR A 102 -0.96 7.46 -4.41
N ILE A 103 -0.68 6.18 -4.17
CA ILE A 103 -1.20 5.45 -3.00
C ILE A 103 -0.84 6.17 -1.68
N GLY A 104 0.40 6.66 -1.54
CA GLY A 104 0.81 7.43 -0.37
C GLY A 104 0.04 8.74 -0.21
N VAL A 105 -0.31 9.40 -1.32
CA VAL A 105 -1.14 10.62 -1.33
C VAL A 105 -2.55 10.32 -0.84
N VAL A 106 -3.14 9.21 -1.26
CA VAL A 106 -4.47 8.76 -0.82
C VAL A 106 -4.47 8.45 0.68
N GLN A 107 -3.48 7.70 1.17
CA GLN A 107 -3.35 7.40 2.61
C GLN A 107 -3.24 8.68 3.43
N ALA A 108 -2.39 9.61 3.00
CA ALA A 108 -2.20 10.88 3.69
C ALA A 108 -3.45 11.79 3.57
N TYR A 109 -4.21 11.72 2.47
CA TYR A 109 -5.53 12.37 2.37
C TYR A 109 -6.49 11.82 3.42
N VAL A 110 -6.63 10.50 3.51
CA VAL A 110 -7.54 9.85 4.47
C VAL A 110 -7.15 10.20 5.91
N ALA A 111 -5.84 10.25 6.22
CA ALA A 111 -5.34 10.65 7.52
C ALA A 111 -5.63 12.13 7.84
N ASP A 112 -5.48 13.02 6.85
CA ASP A 112 -5.74 14.45 7.02
C ASP A 112 -7.21 14.80 7.17
N ALA A 113 -8.08 14.07 6.46
CA ALA A 113 -9.53 14.22 6.49
C ALA A 113 -10.18 13.56 7.72
N SER A 114 -9.41 12.79 8.52
CA SER A 114 -9.90 12.12 9.72
C SER A 114 -9.47 12.83 11.00
N PRO A 115 -10.33 12.91 12.03
CA PRO A 115 -9.95 13.36 13.37
C PRO A 115 -8.78 12.52 13.92
N PRO A 116 -7.86 13.10 14.73
CA PRO A 116 -6.67 12.40 15.24
C PRO A 116 -6.98 11.04 15.87
N GLU A 117 -8.09 10.94 16.61
CA GLU A 117 -8.53 9.76 17.34
C GLU A 117 -9.05 8.66 16.40
N GLN A 118 -9.53 9.04 15.21
CA GLN A 118 -10.12 8.13 14.23
C GLN A 118 -9.20 7.81 13.05
N ARG A 119 -8.02 8.43 12.95
CA ARG A 119 -7.08 8.20 11.82
C ARG A 119 -6.76 6.73 11.61
N VAL A 120 -6.45 6.00 12.70
CA VAL A 120 -6.15 4.56 12.64
C VAL A 120 -7.35 3.78 12.13
N LYS A 121 -8.56 4.10 12.59
CA LYS A 121 -9.81 3.46 12.13
C LYS A 121 -10.05 3.72 10.64
N SER A 122 -9.89 4.96 10.18
CA SER A 122 -10.08 5.32 8.75
C SER A 122 -9.06 4.65 7.84
N LEU A 123 -7.79 4.57 8.26
CA LEU A 123 -6.76 3.82 7.53
C LEU A 123 -7.04 2.31 7.54
N GLY A 124 -7.56 1.77 8.64
CA GLY A 124 -8.03 0.39 8.72
C GLY A 124 -9.16 0.10 7.71
N TRP A 125 -10.14 0.99 7.60
CA TRP A 125 -11.20 0.90 6.59
C TRP A 125 -10.66 1.00 5.15
N LEU A 126 -9.69 1.88 4.91
CA LEU A 126 -9.04 1.98 3.61
C LEU A 126 -8.41 0.64 3.21
N SER A 127 -7.68 -0.01 4.13
CA SER A 127 -7.09 -1.33 3.91
C SER A 127 -8.16 -2.40 3.71
N ALA A 128 -9.22 -2.43 4.51
CA ALA A 128 -10.30 -3.41 4.38
C ALA A 128 -10.98 -3.36 3.00
N VAL A 129 -11.29 -2.14 2.55
CA VAL A 129 -11.93 -1.91 1.25
C VAL A 129 -10.96 -2.25 0.11
N THR A 130 -9.69 -1.90 0.24
CA THR A 130 -8.65 -2.28 -0.73
C THR A 130 -8.54 -3.80 -0.85
N SER A 131 -8.47 -4.52 0.27
CA SER A 131 -8.45 -6.00 0.27
C SER A 131 -9.69 -6.60 -0.37
N LEU A 132 -10.87 -6.02 -0.14
CA LEU A 132 -12.10 -6.46 -0.80
C LEU A 132 -12.01 -6.30 -2.32
N GLY A 133 -11.46 -5.17 -2.80
CA GLY A 133 -11.22 -4.93 -4.21
C GLY A 133 -10.21 -5.93 -4.81
N ALA A 134 -9.17 -6.28 -4.05
CA ALA A 134 -8.17 -7.25 -4.46
C ALA A 134 -8.74 -8.67 -4.63
N VAL A 135 -9.74 -9.05 -3.82
CA VAL A 135 -10.45 -10.33 -3.95
C VAL A 135 -11.46 -10.29 -5.10
N ALA A 136 -12.18 -9.18 -5.26
CA ALA A 136 -13.19 -9.04 -6.32
C ALA A 136 -12.57 -8.92 -7.73
N GLY A 137 -11.40 -8.29 -7.85
CA GLY A 137 -10.73 -8.00 -9.11
C GLY A 137 -10.52 -9.23 -10.01
N PRO A 138 -9.84 -10.30 -9.56
CA PRO A 138 -9.61 -11.49 -10.37
C PRO A 138 -10.90 -12.19 -10.82
N ALA A 139 -11.93 -12.23 -9.95
CA ALA A 139 -13.23 -12.83 -10.30
C ALA A 139 -13.91 -12.08 -11.45
N ILE A 140 -13.96 -10.74 -11.38
CA ILE A 140 -14.49 -9.89 -12.45
C ILE A 140 -13.62 -10.02 -13.71
N GLY A 141 -12.29 -10.01 -13.58
CA GLY A 141 -11.37 -10.17 -14.71
C GLY A 141 -11.52 -11.48 -15.44
N SER A 142 -11.72 -12.58 -14.70
CA SER A 142 -11.90 -13.91 -15.27
C SER A 142 -13.19 -14.01 -16.08
N LEU A 143 -14.28 -13.40 -15.59
CA LEU A 143 -15.55 -13.29 -16.34
C LEU A 143 -15.37 -12.48 -17.64
N MET A 144 -14.60 -11.39 -17.60
CA MET A 144 -14.37 -10.54 -18.78
C MET A 144 -13.55 -11.24 -19.87
N VAL A 145 -12.63 -12.13 -19.51
CA VAL A 145 -11.91 -12.96 -20.51
C VAL A 145 -12.87 -13.88 -21.27
N GLY A 146 -13.93 -14.36 -20.60
CA GLY A 146 -14.96 -15.21 -21.20
C GLY A 146 -15.81 -14.53 -22.28
N LEU A 147 -15.81 -13.19 -22.35
CA LEU A 147 -16.57 -12.41 -23.35
C LEU A 147 -15.87 -12.29 -24.72
N GLY A 148 -14.79 -13.04 -24.96
CA GLY A 148 -14.27 -13.28 -26.30
C GLY A 148 -13.06 -12.44 -26.72
N GLY A 149 -12.09 -12.18 -25.83
CA GLY A 149 -10.79 -11.64 -26.26
C GLY A 149 -9.81 -11.22 -25.16
N GLN A 150 -8.62 -10.79 -25.58
CA GLN A 150 -7.56 -10.26 -24.69
C GLN A 150 -7.76 -8.77 -24.34
N ARG A 151 -8.59 -8.05 -25.11
CA ARG A 151 -8.86 -6.60 -24.95
C ARG A 151 -9.88 -6.24 -23.86
N PRO A 152 -11.00 -6.98 -23.69
CA PRO A 152 -12.09 -6.59 -22.78
C PRO A 152 -11.66 -6.31 -21.32
N PRO A 153 -10.77 -7.10 -20.68
CA PRO A 153 -10.36 -6.81 -19.31
C PRO A 153 -9.62 -5.47 -19.17
N GLY A 154 -8.74 -5.13 -20.12
CA GLY A 154 -8.02 -3.86 -20.13
C GLY A 154 -8.95 -2.67 -20.38
N LEU A 155 -9.90 -2.80 -21.32
CA LEU A 155 -10.88 -1.75 -21.61
C LEU A 155 -11.83 -1.53 -20.43
N MET A 156 -12.28 -2.60 -19.77
CA MET A 156 -13.13 -2.50 -18.59
C MET A 156 -12.40 -1.80 -17.44
N ALA A 157 -11.15 -2.18 -17.16
CA ALA A 157 -10.34 -1.51 -16.15
C ALA A 157 -10.10 -0.02 -16.49
N ALA A 158 -9.85 0.30 -17.77
CA ALA A 158 -9.71 1.68 -18.23
C ALA A 158 -11.00 2.49 -18.04
N ALA A 159 -12.15 1.94 -18.46
CA ALA A 159 -13.45 2.57 -18.29
C ALA A 159 -13.77 2.79 -16.82
N LEU A 160 -13.54 1.78 -15.99
CA LEU A 160 -13.75 1.84 -14.55
C LEU A 160 -12.86 2.93 -13.90
N SER A 161 -11.60 3.02 -14.31
CA SER A 161 -10.65 4.04 -13.87
C SER A 161 -11.04 5.47 -14.33
N LEU A 162 -11.56 5.63 -15.54
CA LEU A 162 -12.08 6.91 -16.03
C LEU A 162 -13.37 7.33 -15.32
N LEU A 163 -14.28 6.39 -15.10
CA LEU A 163 -15.53 6.65 -14.36
C LEU A 163 -15.23 7.11 -12.94
N ILE A 164 -14.30 6.44 -12.26
CA ILE A 164 -13.92 6.82 -10.90
C ILE A 164 -13.10 8.12 -10.88
N ALA A 165 -12.30 8.41 -11.91
CA ALA A 165 -11.64 9.71 -12.06
C ALA A 165 -12.67 10.84 -12.23
N GLY A 166 -13.70 10.65 -13.05
CA GLY A 166 -14.79 11.62 -13.23
C GLY A 166 -15.61 11.82 -11.95
N PHE A 167 -15.93 10.72 -11.25
CA PHE A 167 -16.60 10.77 -9.95
C PHE A 167 -15.74 11.47 -8.89
N ALA A 168 -14.46 11.13 -8.81
CA ALA A 168 -13.51 11.80 -7.93
C ALA A 168 -13.40 13.29 -8.28
N TRP A 169 -13.39 13.64 -9.56
CA TRP A 169 -13.33 15.03 -10.00
C TRP A 169 -14.57 15.81 -9.57
N ARG A 170 -15.77 15.22 -9.65
CA ARG A 170 -17.01 15.89 -9.25
C ARG A 170 -17.19 16.04 -7.74
N PHE A 171 -16.70 15.07 -6.96
CA PHE A 171 -17.05 14.92 -5.53
C PHE A 171 -15.89 15.07 -4.55
N LEU A 172 -14.61 14.97 -4.96
CA LEU A 172 -13.50 15.34 -4.05
C LEU A 172 -13.53 16.86 -3.83
N ARG A 173 -13.71 17.27 -2.58
CA ARG A 173 -13.46 18.64 -2.13
C ARG A 173 -11.97 18.86 -1.95
N GLU A 174 -11.49 20.06 -2.22
CA GLU A 174 -10.06 20.36 -2.12
C GLU A 174 -9.66 20.53 -0.65
N THR A 175 -8.71 19.73 -0.17
CA THR A 175 -8.25 19.72 1.24
C THR A 175 -7.53 21.01 1.64
N ARG A 176 -7.29 21.94 0.70
CA ARG A 176 -6.52 23.17 0.92
C ARG A 176 -7.20 24.15 1.88
N GLU A 177 -8.48 23.95 2.19
CA GLU A 177 -9.20 24.67 3.26
C GLU A 177 -8.79 24.21 4.67
N LEU A 178 -8.26 22.99 4.85
CA LEU A 178 -7.86 22.47 6.18
C LEU A 178 -6.49 22.97 6.67
N ASP A 179 -5.71 23.61 5.80
CA ASP A 179 -4.40 24.20 6.13
C ASP A 179 -4.50 25.61 6.69
N VAL A 180 -5.60 26.34 6.41
CA VAL A 180 -5.82 27.70 6.94
C VAL A 180 -6.15 27.65 8.44
N GLU A 181 -6.71 26.54 8.93
CA GLU A 181 -7.11 26.35 10.33
C GLU A 181 -5.99 25.77 11.22
N ARG A 182 -4.97 25.15 10.63
CA ARG A 182 -3.85 24.57 11.38
C ARG A 182 -2.71 25.57 11.40
N GLY A 183 -2.50 26.20 12.57
CA GLY A 183 -1.40 27.12 12.86
C GLY A 183 0.00 26.57 12.50
N PRO A 184 1.06 27.39 12.62
CA PRO A 184 2.34 27.20 11.95
C PRO A 184 2.87 25.76 12.08
N ARG A 185 2.90 25.03 10.95
CA ARG A 185 3.54 23.71 10.91
C ARG A 185 5.02 23.87 11.25
N ALA A 186 5.50 23.03 12.17
CA ALA A 186 6.94 22.87 12.41
C ALA A 186 7.66 22.62 11.07
N PRO A 187 8.85 23.22 10.86
CA PRO A 187 9.50 23.28 9.56
C PRO A 187 9.67 21.88 8.98
N ALA A 188 9.20 21.69 7.74
CA ALA A 188 9.38 20.47 6.99
C ALA A 188 10.88 20.15 6.94
N HIS A 189 11.30 19.03 7.53
CA HIS A 189 12.67 18.56 7.42
C HIS A 189 12.94 18.20 5.95
N THR A 190 13.48 19.16 5.22
CA THR A 190 13.95 19.02 3.85
C THR A 190 15.14 18.07 3.84
N GLY A 191 14.92 16.89 3.25
CA GLY A 191 15.98 15.96 2.85
C GLY A 191 15.69 14.51 3.25
N SER A 192 15.33 13.68 2.28
CA SER A 192 15.27 12.22 2.46
C SER A 192 16.61 11.63 2.95
N ARG A 193 17.74 12.32 2.69
CA ARG A 193 19.08 11.96 3.17
C ARG A 193 19.33 12.35 4.63
N SER A 194 18.79 13.47 5.09
CA SER A 194 18.88 13.89 6.50
C SER A 194 17.91 13.10 7.39
N ALA A 195 16.79 12.62 6.85
CA ALA A 195 15.89 11.68 7.54
C ALA A 195 16.55 10.31 7.78
N LEU A 196 17.27 9.77 6.78
CA LEU A 196 18.08 8.55 6.96
C LEU A 196 19.19 8.76 8.01
N GLY A 197 19.88 9.91 7.95
CA GLY A 197 20.89 10.28 8.94
C GLY A 197 20.31 10.39 10.35
N LEU A 198 19.09 10.93 10.51
CA LEU A 198 18.45 11.07 11.82
C LEU A 198 17.98 9.73 12.40
N VAL A 199 17.51 8.81 11.56
CA VAL A 199 17.12 7.44 11.96
C VAL A 199 18.34 6.60 12.33
N LEU A 200 19.47 6.80 11.65
CA LEU A 200 20.75 6.13 11.95
C LEU A 200 21.46 6.70 13.18
N THR A 201 21.33 8.00 13.45
CA THR A 201 22.06 8.67 14.55
C THR A 201 21.26 8.79 15.86
N ARG A 202 19.93 8.64 15.85
CA ARG A 202 19.08 8.63 17.07
C ARG A 202 18.48 7.25 17.34
N TRP A 203 19.34 6.31 17.72
CA TRP A 203 18.98 4.92 18.04
C TRP A 203 18.16 4.78 19.34
N ASP A 204 18.14 5.80 20.19
CA ASP A 204 17.56 5.78 21.55
C ASP A 204 16.03 6.02 21.63
N ARG A 205 15.33 6.32 20.52
CA ARG A 205 13.88 6.58 20.54
C ARG A 205 13.02 5.32 20.32
N PRO A 206 11.87 5.17 21.00
CA PRO A 206 10.98 4.00 20.89
C PRO A 206 10.45 3.74 19.46
N ALA A 207 10.44 4.75 18.58
CA ALA A 207 10.05 4.62 17.19
C ALA A 207 11.04 3.79 16.34
N SER A 208 12.33 3.78 16.67
CA SER A 208 13.35 2.99 15.95
C SER A 208 13.25 1.49 16.27
N ARG A 209 12.87 1.15 17.51
CA ARG A 209 12.61 -0.24 17.94
C ARG A 209 11.43 -0.84 17.18
N LEU A 210 10.38 -0.06 16.92
CA LEU A 210 9.26 -0.50 16.09
C LEU A 210 9.70 -0.79 14.64
N ILE A 211 10.56 0.05 14.05
CA ILE A 211 11.08 -0.18 12.70
C ILE A 211 11.90 -1.48 12.63
N TRP A 212 12.72 -1.79 13.65
CA TRP A 212 13.45 -3.05 13.72
C TRP A 212 12.56 -4.27 13.99
N ILE A 213 11.54 -4.15 14.83
CA ILE A 213 10.54 -5.21 15.02
C ILE A 213 9.84 -5.52 13.68
N TYR A 214 9.44 -4.49 12.94
CA TYR A 214 8.83 -4.66 11.62
C TYR A 214 9.82 -5.23 10.60
N ALA A 215 11.08 -4.78 10.61
CA ALA A 215 12.12 -5.28 9.71
C ALA A 215 12.46 -6.77 9.96
N ILE A 216 12.48 -7.19 11.24
CA ILE A 216 12.72 -8.59 11.63
C ILE A 216 11.48 -9.46 11.35
N ALA A 217 10.27 -8.92 11.53
CA ALA A 217 9.03 -9.65 11.27
C ALA A 217 8.75 -9.87 9.77
N ILE A 218 9.22 -8.97 8.89
CA ILE A 218 9.03 -9.04 7.44
C ILE A 218 10.16 -9.81 6.73
N ALA A 219 11.30 -10.01 7.37
CA ALA A 219 12.33 -10.90 6.84
C ALA A 219 11.77 -12.34 6.74
N PRO A 220 11.92 -13.03 5.60
CA PRO A 220 11.36 -14.36 5.42
C PRO A 220 11.98 -15.32 6.42
N SER A 221 11.18 -15.73 7.41
CA SER A 221 11.62 -16.52 8.55
C SER A 221 11.83 -17.98 8.17
N THR A 222 12.96 -18.29 7.56
CA THR A 222 13.54 -19.63 7.63
C THR A 222 14.31 -19.76 8.94
N ALA A 223 13.59 -19.95 10.05
CA ALA A 223 14.19 -20.35 11.31
C ALA A 223 13.50 -21.62 11.84
N PRO A 224 14.25 -22.73 12.05
CA PRO A 224 13.68 -24.00 12.47
C PRO A 224 13.17 -23.94 13.92
N PRO A 225 12.20 -24.79 14.30
CA PRO A 225 11.57 -24.77 15.62
C PRO A 225 12.62 -25.02 16.71
N ARG A 226 12.74 -24.08 17.64
CA ARG A 226 13.55 -24.25 18.85
C ARG A 226 12.94 -25.38 19.68
N ARG A 227 13.70 -26.45 19.88
CA ARG A 227 13.37 -27.55 20.80
C ARG A 227 13.03 -26.99 22.17
N CYS A 228 11.83 -27.26 22.66
CA CYS A 228 11.47 -27.07 24.07
C CYS A 228 12.49 -27.81 24.93
N ARG A 229 13.24 -27.08 25.76
CA ARG A 229 13.99 -27.69 26.86
C ARG A 229 12.96 -28.15 27.88
N SER A 230 13.04 -29.45 28.18
CA SER A 230 12.32 -30.19 29.21
C SER A 230 12.02 -29.36 30.46
N CYS A 231 10.74 -29.17 30.78
CA CYS A 231 10.30 -28.91 32.14
C CYS A 231 10.54 -30.19 32.96
N SER A 232 11.43 -30.13 33.95
CA SER A 232 11.54 -31.19 34.94
C SER A 232 10.36 -31.11 35.92
N PRO A 233 9.75 -32.25 36.30
CA PRO A 233 8.70 -32.24 37.31
C PRO A 233 9.37 -32.10 38.68
N ARG A 234 9.25 -30.93 39.31
CA ARG A 234 9.64 -30.77 40.72
C ARG A 234 8.46 -31.21 41.57
N GLY A 235 8.75 -32.16 42.46
CA GLY A 235 7.80 -33.05 43.10
C GLY A 235 6.73 -32.35 43.93
N TRP A 236 5.58 -33.01 44.00
CA TRP A 236 4.48 -32.74 44.90
C TRP A 236 4.91 -32.93 46.35
N GLY A 237 4.71 -31.88 47.15
CA GLY A 237 4.75 -31.93 48.61
C GLY A 237 3.81 -30.86 49.17
N SER A 238 2.56 -31.24 49.46
CA SER A 238 1.72 -30.58 50.47
C SER A 238 2.18 -31.04 51.87
N PRO A 239 1.92 -30.36 53.01
CA PRO A 239 0.72 -29.56 53.30
C PRO A 239 0.96 -28.29 54.18
N SER A 240 -0.14 -27.60 54.51
CA SER A 240 -0.35 -26.60 55.59
C SER A 240 -0.30 -25.09 55.23
N THR A 241 -1.51 -24.49 55.18
CA THR A 241 -2.00 -23.20 55.73
C THR A 241 -1.21 -21.87 55.63
N PRO A 242 -1.90 -20.70 55.73
CA PRO A 242 -1.62 -19.51 54.93
C PRO A 242 -0.83 -18.43 55.69
N SER A 243 0.15 -17.82 55.03
CA SER A 243 0.58 -16.44 55.29
C SER A 243 1.58 -16.01 54.22
N GLY A 244 1.55 -14.74 53.81
CA GLY A 244 2.65 -14.12 53.07
C GLY A 244 2.28 -13.46 51.74
N ILE A 245 1.85 -12.20 51.85
CA ILE A 245 1.82 -11.19 50.79
C ILE A 245 3.23 -10.96 50.23
N SER A 246 3.36 -10.85 48.90
CA SER A 246 4.27 -9.89 48.24
C SER A 246 3.94 -9.84 46.73
N SER A 247 3.18 -8.85 46.27
CA SER A 247 3.68 -7.59 45.71
C SER A 247 4.77 -7.78 44.63
N CYS A 248 4.34 -7.92 43.37
CA CYS A 248 5.18 -7.56 42.23
C CYS A 248 4.87 -6.11 41.84
N THR A 249 5.49 -5.16 42.54
CA THR A 249 5.57 -3.76 42.15
C THR A 249 6.71 -3.55 41.16
N SER A 250 6.35 -2.88 40.05
CA SER A 250 7.12 -1.87 39.31
C SER A 250 8.66 -1.84 39.39
N GLY A 251 9.26 -1.88 38.21
CA GLY A 251 10.27 -0.88 37.82
C GLY A 251 11.71 -1.35 37.82
N GLU A 252 12.30 -1.44 36.63
CA GLU A 252 13.73 -1.15 36.44
C GLU A 252 13.94 -0.64 35.01
N TRP A 253 13.95 0.69 34.91
CA TRP A 253 14.69 1.47 33.91
C TRP A 253 15.90 2.07 34.64
N ALA A 254 17.04 2.14 33.94
CA ALA A 254 18.32 2.78 34.29
C ALA A 254 19.40 1.91 34.96
N SER A 255 20.38 1.45 34.18
CA SER A 255 21.73 2.04 34.13
C SER A 255 22.46 1.58 32.88
#